data_AF-A0A423TE84-F1
#
_entry.id   AF-A0A423TE84-F1
#
_cell.length_a   1.000
_cell.length_b   1.000
_cell.length_c   1.000
_cell.angle_alpha   90.00
_cell.angle_beta   90.00
_cell.angle_gamma   90.00
#
_symmetry.space_group_name_H-M   'P 1'
#
loop_
_entity.id
_entity.type
_entity.pdbx_description
1 polymer ?
#
loop_
_entity_poly.entity_id
_entity_poly.type
_entity_poly.pdbx_seq_one_letter_code
_entity_poly.pdbx_strand_id
1 'polypeptide(L)'
;MDVRLDEATNTIDILCSFPLSWEDSRLTRDWRKDYDFSVPTVVPIRFLWTPDIINYSPRTIEDESIFRNPFTYVYLDGGVNFFSTSRLRSPCRADLTRWPYDVSRKRTPRSPAGRSRTRRSSKRENFYACCEEPYPVLHLDVTVRRHVSESLRALLWIPVFSFLLLTLMVFLLPPDAEEKVTLGGFCLVLEALFFGYVSYASGFSHSQAPAIAQTKLNQQERHPGTFSRP
;
A
#
# COMPACT_ATOMS: atom_id res chain seq x y z
N MET A 1 -8.90 -8.62 -4.42
CA MET A 1 -7.61 -7.92 -4.20
C MET A 1 -7.78 -7.10 -2.95
N ASP A 2 -7.11 -7.49 -1.86
CA ASP A 2 -7.05 -6.75 -0.60
C ASP A 2 -5.75 -5.95 -0.54
N VAL A 3 -5.78 -4.75 0.02
CA VAL A 3 -4.61 -3.85 0.09
C VAL A 3 -4.54 -3.27 1.49
N ARG A 4 -3.41 -3.46 2.14
CA ARG A 4 -3.12 -2.95 3.49
C ARG A 4 -1.87 -2.10 3.45
N LEU A 5 -1.94 -0.93 4.09
CA LEU A 5 -0.81 -0.03 4.26
C LEU A 5 -0.41 -0.06 5.73
N ASP A 6 0.85 -0.37 6.01
CA ASP A 6 1.47 -0.24 7.32
C ASP A 6 2.38 0.99 7.31
N GLU A 7 1.92 2.02 8.02
CA GLU A 7 2.56 3.34 8.06
C GLU A 7 3.78 3.35 8.99
N ALA A 8 3.78 2.52 10.04
CA ALA A 8 4.89 2.40 10.97
C ALA A 8 6.11 1.77 10.29
N THR A 9 5.88 0.75 9.47
CA THR A 9 6.95 0.07 8.72
C THR A 9 7.17 0.65 7.32
N ASN A 10 6.32 1.57 6.85
CA ASN A 10 6.31 2.08 5.48
C ASN A 10 6.22 0.95 4.43
N THR A 11 5.34 -0.02 4.66
CA THR A 11 5.12 -1.17 3.77
C THR A 11 3.69 -1.22 3.26
N ILE A 12 3.52 -1.60 2.00
CA ILE A 12 2.22 -1.94 1.41
C ILE A 12 2.17 -3.44 1.14
N ASP A 13 1.14 -4.06 1.70
CA ASP A 13 0.80 -5.47 1.54
C ASP A 13 -0.38 -5.57 0.60
N ILE A 14 -0.21 -6.30 -0.49
CA ILE A 14 -1.23 -6.50 -1.51
C ILE A 14 -1.52 -7.99 -1.59
N LEU A 15 -2.72 -8.40 -1.23
CA LEU A 15 -3.21 -9.74 -1.48
C LEU A 15 -3.98 -9.73 -2.81
N CYS A 16 -3.37 -10.29 -3.85
CA CYS A 16 -3.98 -10.35 -5.17
C CYS A 16 -4.15 -11.79 -5.64
N SER A 17 -5.27 -12.06 -6.27
CA SER A 17 -5.49 -13.29 -7.04
C SER A 17 -5.39 -12.94 -8.50
N PHE A 18 -4.51 -13.62 -9.22
CA PHE A 18 -4.34 -13.47 -10.66
C PHE A 18 -4.80 -14.74 -11.38
N PRO A 19 -5.77 -14.63 -12.30
CA PRO A 19 -6.13 -15.72 -13.17
C PRO A 19 -5.02 -15.94 -14.20
N LEU A 20 -4.59 -17.18 -14.32
CA LEU A 20 -3.62 -17.65 -15.29
C LEU A 20 -4.32 -18.61 -16.22
N SER A 21 -4.10 -18.41 -17.52
CA SER A 21 -4.62 -19.28 -18.56
C SER A 21 -3.48 -19.60 -19.51
N TRP A 22 -3.28 -20.88 -19.77
CA TRP A 22 -2.32 -21.36 -20.77
C TRP A 22 -2.90 -22.57 -21.47
N GLU A 23 -2.29 -22.93 -22.59
CA GLU A 23 -2.65 -24.11 -23.36
C GLU A 23 -1.49 -25.11 -23.31
N ASP A 24 -1.80 -26.37 -23.05
CA ASP A 24 -0.83 -27.46 -23.04
C ASP A 24 -1.28 -28.58 -23.99
N SER A 25 -0.51 -28.75 -25.06
CA SER A 25 -0.77 -29.75 -26.11
C SER A 25 -0.71 -31.20 -25.62
N ARG A 26 -0.07 -31.45 -24.47
CA ARG A 26 -0.01 -32.80 -23.85
C ARG A 26 -1.31 -33.16 -23.15
N LEU A 27 -2.12 -32.15 -22.81
CA LEU A 27 -3.43 -32.32 -22.19
C LEU A 27 -4.53 -32.42 -23.24
N THR A 28 -4.26 -32.00 -24.48
CA THR A 28 -5.10 -32.23 -25.66
C THR A 28 -5.14 -33.73 -25.98
N ARG A 29 -6.33 -34.23 -26.30
CA ARG A 29 -6.68 -35.64 -26.16
C ARG A 29 -5.97 -36.64 -27.09
N ASP A 30 -5.60 -37.76 -26.46
CA ASP A 30 -5.91 -39.15 -26.91
C ASP A 30 -6.42 -40.07 -25.77
N TRP A 31 -6.26 -39.69 -24.49
CA TRP A 31 -6.42 -40.56 -23.29
C TRP A 31 -7.83 -40.64 -22.69
N ARG A 32 -8.82 -39.89 -23.23
CA ARG A 32 -10.13 -39.70 -22.59
C ARG A 32 -11.28 -39.92 -23.57
N LYS A 33 -11.43 -41.12 -24.12
CA LYS A 33 -12.54 -41.43 -25.05
C LYS A 33 -13.87 -41.74 -24.35
N ASP A 34 -13.84 -42.03 -23.04
CA ASP A 34 -14.97 -42.66 -22.33
C ASP A 34 -15.71 -41.75 -21.32
N TYR A 35 -15.39 -40.46 -21.25
CA TYR A 35 -15.97 -39.53 -20.26
C TYR A 35 -16.69 -38.33 -20.88
N ASP A 36 -17.78 -37.93 -20.23
CA ASP A 36 -18.63 -36.79 -20.58
C ASP A 36 -17.81 -35.52 -20.82
N PHE A 37 -18.07 -34.90 -21.97
CA PHE A 37 -17.25 -33.89 -22.62
C PHE A 37 -17.57 -32.46 -22.16
N SER A 38 -18.58 -32.30 -21.31
CA SER A 38 -19.15 -31.00 -20.96
C SER A 38 -18.53 -30.32 -19.72
N VAL A 39 -17.72 -31.05 -18.92
CA VAL A 39 -17.23 -30.55 -17.62
C VAL A 39 -15.69 -30.51 -17.57
N PRO A 40 -15.07 -29.39 -17.13
CA PRO A 40 -13.62 -29.33 -16.96
C PRO A 40 -13.17 -30.25 -15.82
N THR A 41 -12.00 -30.85 -15.98
CA THR A 41 -11.41 -31.72 -14.95
C THR A 41 -10.63 -30.90 -13.94
N VAL A 42 -10.88 -31.16 -12.66
CA VAL A 42 -10.10 -30.57 -11.58
C VAL A 42 -8.87 -31.45 -11.32
N VAL A 43 -7.68 -30.90 -11.54
CA VAL A 43 -6.41 -31.58 -11.31
C VAL A 43 -5.60 -30.82 -10.27
N PRO A 44 -4.95 -31.52 -9.30
CA PRO A 44 -4.05 -30.87 -8.37
C PRO A 44 -2.85 -30.23 -9.08
N ILE A 45 -2.53 -28.98 -8.75
CA ILE A 45 -1.48 -28.21 -9.42
C ILE A 45 -0.06 -28.82 -9.34
N ARG A 46 0.17 -29.72 -8.37
CA ARG A 46 1.46 -30.39 -8.16
C ARG A 46 1.85 -31.32 -9.30
N PHE A 47 0.87 -31.77 -10.08
CA PHE A 47 1.06 -32.67 -11.22
C PHE A 47 1.11 -31.95 -12.57
N LEU A 48 0.94 -30.63 -12.57
CA LEU A 48 0.90 -29.81 -13.77
C LEU A 48 2.08 -28.84 -13.78
N TRP A 49 2.60 -28.58 -14.98
CA TRP A 49 3.48 -27.45 -15.19
C TRP A 49 2.70 -26.15 -14.96
N THR A 50 3.37 -25.15 -14.38
CA THR A 50 2.79 -23.83 -14.10
C THR A 50 3.80 -22.75 -14.45
N PRO A 51 3.37 -21.60 -14.99
CA PRO A 51 4.28 -20.48 -15.21
C PRO A 51 4.75 -19.89 -13.88
N ASP A 52 6.05 -19.62 -13.78
CA ASP A 52 6.65 -18.98 -12.61
C ASP A 52 6.46 -17.47 -12.68
N ILE A 53 5.83 -16.90 -11.66
CA ILE A 53 5.60 -15.45 -11.54
C ILE A 53 6.29 -14.97 -10.29
N ILE A 54 7.29 -14.12 -10.47
CA ILE A 54 8.11 -13.57 -9.39
C ILE A 54 7.87 -12.06 -9.22
N ASN A 55 7.95 -11.59 -7.98
CA ASN A 55 7.87 -10.18 -7.67
C ASN A 55 9.27 -9.53 -7.73
N TYR A 56 9.54 -8.78 -8.79
CA TYR A 56 10.85 -8.14 -9.02
C TYR A 56 11.06 -6.83 -8.23
N SER A 57 10.25 -6.51 -7.22
CA SER A 57 10.47 -5.29 -6.43
C SER A 57 11.79 -5.40 -5.63
N PRO A 58 12.74 -4.45 -5.75
CA PRO A 58 14.10 -4.54 -5.18
C PRO A 58 14.17 -4.44 -3.65
N ARG A 59 13.03 -4.45 -2.96
CA ARG A 59 12.91 -4.42 -1.50
C ARG A 59 11.71 -5.24 -1.04
N THR A 60 11.45 -6.38 -1.68
CA THR A 60 10.43 -7.30 -1.17
C THR A 60 10.95 -7.85 0.16
N ILE A 61 10.24 -7.60 1.26
CA ILE A 61 10.47 -8.31 2.51
C ILE A 61 9.98 -9.73 2.24
N GLU A 62 10.88 -10.71 2.36
CA GLU A 62 10.63 -12.12 2.09
C GLU A 62 9.31 -12.56 2.73
N ASP A 63 8.33 -12.87 1.88
CA ASP A 63 7.13 -13.62 2.27
C ASP A 63 6.72 -14.41 1.02
N GLU A 64 7.59 -15.36 0.67
CA GLU A 64 7.42 -16.42 -0.34
C GLU A 64 6.22 -17.30 0.06
N SER A 65 5.01 -16.81 -0.14
CA SER A 65 3.82 -17.65 -0.13
C SER A 65 2.94 -17.28 -1.32
N ILE A 66 3.34 -17.78 -2.47
CA ILE A 66 2.38 -18.02 -3.55
C ILE A 66 1.42 -19.08 -3.00
N PHE A 67 0.28 -18.65 -2.46
CA PHE A 67 -0.83 -19.54 -2.16
C PHE A 67 -1.38 -20.04 -3.50
N ARG A 68 -0.75 -21.09 -4.02
CA ARG A 68 -1.30 -21.83 -5.15
C ARG A 68 -2.59 -22.47 -4.66
N ASN A 69 -3.70 -22.06 -5.25
CA ASN A 69 -4.94 -22.81 -5.12
C ASN A 69 -4.61 -24.27 -5.52
N PRO A 70 -4.90 -25.28 -4.69
CA PRO A 70 -4.48 -26.64 -5.00
C PRO A 70 -5.14 -27.16 -6.28
N PHE A 71 -6.28 -26.58 -6.67
CA PHE A 71 -7.12 -27.04 -7.77
C PHE A 71 -6.93 -26.19 -9.02
N THR A 72 -6.74 -26.86 -10.15
CA THR A 72 -6.62 -26.28 -11.49
C THR A 72 -7.67 -26.90 -12.40
N TYR A 73 -8.29 -26.09 -13.26
CA TYR A 73 -9.29 -26.53 -14.21
C TYR A 73 -8.65 -26.82 -15.57
N VAL A 74 -8.76 -28.05 -16.03
CA VAL A 74 -8.23 -28.50 -17.32
C VAL A 74 -9.39 -28.79 -18.27
N TYR A 75 -9.36 -28.13 -19.42
CA TYR A 75 -10.33 -28.26 -20.51
C TYR A 75 -9.85 -29.29 -21.53
N LEU A 76 -10.79 -29.69 -22.39
CA LEU A 76 -10.60 -30.79 -23.33
C LEU A 76 -9.68 -30.46 -24.51
N ASP A 77 -9.69 -29.20 -24.89
CA ASP A 77 -8.85 -28.59 -25.92
C ASP A 77 -7.38 -28.47 -25.48
N GLY A 78 -7.06 -28.76 -24.21
CA GLY A 78 -5.75 -28.53 -23.62
C GLY A 78 -5.63 -27.17 -22.92
N GLY A 79 -6.71 -26.38 -22.89
CA GLY A 79 -6.77 -25.15 -22.11
C GLY A 79 -6.69 -25.45 -20.61
N VAL A 80 -5.95 -24.63 -19.88
CA VAL A 80 -5.76 -24.75 -18.44
C VAL A 80 -6.04 -23.40 -17.80
N ASN A 81 -6.95 -23.38 -16.81
CA ASN A 81 -7.26 -22.20 -16.02
C ASN A 81 -6.88 -22.42 -14.55
N PHE A 82 -6.05 -21.53 -14.03
CA PHE A 82 -5.53 -21.58 -12.69
C PHE A 82 -5.62 -20.22 -11.99
N PHE A 83 -5.99 -20.23 -10.70
CA PHE A 83 -6.03 -19.02 -9.88
C PHE A 83 -4.91 -19.06 -8.85
N SER A 84 -3.90 -18.23 -9.05
CA SER A 84 -2.85 -18.05 -8.05
C SER A 84 -3.20 -16.88 -7.16
N THR A 85 -3.11 -17.06 -5.84
CA THR A 85 -3.18 -15.96 -4.88
C THR A 85 -1.79 -15.72 -4.35
N SER A 86 -1.33 -14.47 -4.37
CA SER A 86 -0.02 -14.10 -3.84
C SER A 86 -0.12 -12.88 -2.94
N ARG A 87 0.71 -12.89 -1.90
CA ARG A 87 0.92 -11.74 -1.02
C ARG A 87 2.15 -10.99 -1.52
N LEU A 88 1.93 -9.80 -2.08
CA LEU A 88 2.98 -8.92 -2.56
C LEU A 88 3.25 -7.85 -1.51
N ARG A 89 4.37 -7.97 -0.80
CA ARG A 89 4.84 -6.99 0.18
C ARG A 89 5.92 -6.12 -0.43
N SER A 90 5.78 -4.81 -0.35
CA SER A 90 6.78 -3.89 -0.89
C SER A 90 6.84 -2.61 -0.09
N PRO A 91 8.01 -1.95 0.05
CA PRO A 91 8.09 -0.68 0.74
C PRO A 91 7.47 0.40 -0.12
N CYS A 92 6.79 1.31 0.57
CA CYS A 92 6.27 2.53 0.00
C CYS A 92 6.34 3.61 1.08
N ARG A 93 6.90 4.76 0.72
CA ARG A 93 6.85 5.92 1.60
C ARG A 93 5.46 6.55 1.47
N ALA A 94 4.68 6.49 2.55
CA ALA A 94 3.41 7.20 2.62
C ALA A 94 3.69 8.72 2.72
N ASP A 95 2.90 9.52 2.02
CA ASP A 95 2.93 10.98 2.11
C ASP A 95 1.82 11.44 3.06
N LEU A 96 2.20 11.75 4.30
CA LEU A 96 1.28 12.14 5.37
C LEU A 96 1.02 13.65 5.45
N THR A 97 1.46 14.44 4.47
CA THR A 97 1.31 15.91 4.49
C THR A 97 -0.14 16.37 4.63
N ARG A 98 -1.10 15.56 4.20
CA ARG A 98 -2.54 15.85 4.25
C ARG A 98 -3.32 14.86 5.11
N TRP A 99 -2.65 14.20 6.05
CA TRP A 99 -3.33 13.31 6.99
C TRP A 99 -4.50 14.06 7.67
N PRO A 100 -5.70 13.46 7.80
CA PRO A 100 -6.11 12.10 7.44
C PRO A 100 -6.69 11.97 6.01
N TYR A 101 -6.71 13.03 5.21
CA TYR A 101 -7.23 13.01 3.82
C TYR A 101 -6.13 12.73 2.80
N ASP A 102 -5.14 11.94 3.18
CA ASP A 102 -3.97 11.63 2.38
C ASP A 102 -4.29 10.69 1.22
N VAL A 103 -3.53 10.84 0.14
CA VAL A 103 -3.59 9.97 -1.03
C VAL A 103 -2.19 9.46 -1.31
N SER A 104 -1.97 8.20 -0.98
CA SER A 104 -0.69 7.54 -1.18
C SER A 104 -0.65 6.92 -2.58
N ARG A 105 0.30 7.39 -3.41
CA ARG A 105 0.57 6.85 -4.75
C ARG A 105 1.99 6.31 -4.80
N LYS A 106 2.14 5.02 -5.11
CA LYS A 106 3.43 4.49 -5.54
C LYS A 106 3.68 4.97 -6.98
N ARG A 107 4.64 5.86 -7.18
CA ARG A 107 5.01 6.34 -8.53
C ARG A 107 5.99 5.34 -9.16
N THR A 108 5.56 4.65 -10.21
CA THR A 108 6.49 4.05 -11.18
C THR A 108 6.99 5.15 -12.14
N PRO A 109 8.16 4.98 -12.81
CA PRO A 109 8.64 5.91 -13.81
C PRO A 109 7.60 6.11 -14.93
N ARG A 110 7.12 7.36 -15.04
CA ARG A 110 5.98 7.77 -15.84
C ARG A 110 6.33 7.74 -17.33
N SER A 111 5.55 7.02 -18.13
CA SER A 111 5.48 7.26 -19.58
C SER A 111 4.64 8.53 -19.86
N PRO A 112 5.02 9.36 -20.85
CA PRO A 112 4.33 10.60 -21.15
C PRO A 112 3.06 10.32 -21.96
N ALA A 113 1.89 10.39 -21.32
CA ALA A 113 0.64 10.89 -21.91
C ALA A 113 -0.52 10.73 -20.92
N GLY A 114 -1.24 11.83 -20.74
CA GLY A 114 -2.38 11.94 -19.82
C GLY A 114 -3.60 11.18 -20.28
N ARG A 115 -4.19 10.40 -19.37
CA ARG A 115 -5.64 10.23 -19.23
C ARG A 115 -5.93 9.59 -17.87
N SER A 116 -6.84 10.20 -17.11
CA SER A 116 -7.26 9.74 -15.78
C SER A 116 -8.09 8.46 -15.88
N ARG A 117 -7.55 7.33 -15.43
CA ARG A 117 -8.31 6.12 -15.05
C ARG A 117 -7.50 5.31 -14.04
N THR A 118 -8.16 4.92 -12.95
CA THR A 118 -7.57 4.65 -11.62
C THR A 118 -7.08 3.21 -11.37
N ARG A 119 -6.71 2.48 -12.42
CA ARG A 119 -5.89 1.26 -12.35
C ARG A 119 -5.16 1.13 -13.68
N ARG A 120 -3.86 1.43 -13.71
CA ARG A 120 -3.03 1.25 -14.90
C ARG A 120 -2.18 0.01 -14.67
N SER A 121 -2.60 -1.11 -15.24
CA SER A 121 -1.70 -2.23 -15.51
C SER A 121 -1.00 -1.96 -16.84
N SER A 122 0.33 -2.05 -16.87
CA SER A 122 1.11 -1.88 -18.09
C SER A 122 2.03 -3.08 -18.23
N LYS A 123 1.86 -3.85 -19.30
CA LYS A 123 2.90 -4.79 -19.76
C LYS A 123 4.05 -3.96 -20.32
N ARG A 124 5.28 -4.27 -19.92
CA ARG A 124 6.51 -3.71 -20.49
C ARG A 124 7.51 -4.83 -20.70
N GLU A 125 8.40 -4.66 -21.64
CA GLU A 125 9.50 -5.58 -21.90
C GLU A 125 10.80 -4.86 -21.51
N ASN A 126 11.57 -5.48 -20.62
CA ASN A 126 12.82 -4.91 -20.11
C ASN A 126 13.98 -5.82 -20.51
N PHE A 127 15.07 -5.23 -21.01
CA PHE A 127 16.34 -5.91 -21.26
C PHE A 127 17.25 -5.73 -20.04
N TYR A 128 17.91 -6.82 -19.62
CA TYR A 128 18.84 -6.79 -18.49
C TYR A 128 20.27 -7.03 -19.00
N ALA A 129 21.26 -6.47 -18.30
CA ALA A 129 22.66 -6.57 -18.73
C ALA A 129 23.20 -8.02 -18.82
N CYS A 130 22.53 -8.99 -18.20
CA CYS A 130 22.92 -10.40 -18.23
C CYS A 130 22.45 -11.15 -19.48
N CYS A 131 21.42 -10.67 -20.19
CA CYS A 131 20.74 -11.44 -21.25
C CYS A 131 20.28 -10.53 -22.39
N GLU A 132 20.40 -11.01 -23.64
CA GLU A 132 19.93 -10.28 -24.83
C GLU A 132 18.42 -10.41 -25.04
N GLU A 133 17.76 -11.37 -24.36
CA GLU A 133 16.33 -11.58 -24.46
C GLU A 133 15.52 -10.60 -23.59
N PRO A 134 14.40 -10.04 -24.11
CA PRO A 134 13.53 -9.18 -23.33
C PRO A 134 12.70 -9.98 -22.33
N TYR A 135 12.64 -9.51 -21.08
CA TYR A 135 11.79 -10.08 -20.04
C TYR A 135 10.47 -9.30 -19.93
N PRO A 136 9.31 -9.96 -20.07
CA PRO A 136 8.02 -9.31 -19.88
C PRO A 136 7.76 -9.04 -18.39
N VAL A 137 7.51 -7.78 -18.06
CA VAL A 137 7.19 -7.31 -16.72
C VAL A 137 5.79 -6.69 -16.70
N LEU A 138 4.98 -7.09 -15.72
CA LEU A 138 3.69 -6.47 -15.46
C LEU A 138 3.83 -5.39 -14.39
N HIS A 139 3.66 -4.13 -14.77
CA HIS A 139 3.64 -3.02 -13.82
C HIS A 139 2.21 -2.80 -13.30
N LEU A 140 2.05 -2.89 -11.98
CA LEU A 140 0.79 -2.63 -11.28
C LEU A 140 0.88 -1.29 -10.54
N ASP A 141 0.18 -0.27 -11.05
CA ASP A 141 0.07 1.02 -10.36
C ASP A 141 -1.11 0.99 -9.38
N VAL A 142 -0.80 0.92 -8.08
CA VAL A 142 -1.79 0.94 -6.99
C VAL A 142 -1.82 2.33 -6.34
N THR A 143 -3.02 2.91 -6.27
CA THR A 143 -3.30 4.15 -5.54
C THR A 143 -4.24 3.85 -4.38
N VAL A 144 -3.79 4.12 -3.15
CA VAL A 144 -4.58 3.94 -1.94
C VAL A 144 -5.04 5.31 -1.44
N ARG A 145 -6.32 5.41 -1.07
CA ARG A 145 -6.90 6.60 -0.47
C ARG A 145 -7.47 6.22 0.88
N ARG A 146 -7.11 6.96 1.94
CA ARG A 146 -7.67 6.74 3.27
C ARG A 146 -9.16 7.08 3.24
N HIS A 147 -9.98 6.14 3.71
CA HIS A 147 -11.40 6.41 3.96
C HIS A 147 -11.55 6.87 5.41
N VAL A 148 -11.64 8.18 5.60
CA VAL A 148 -11.88 8.79 6.91
C VAL A 148 -13.37 8.71 7.19
N SER A 149 -13.78 7.94 8.20
CA SER A 149 -15.17 7.93 8.64
C SER A 149 -15.56 9.30 9.21
N GLU A 150 -16.83 9.67 9.09
CA GLU A 150 -17.36 10.91 9.67
C GLU A 150 -17.13 11.00 11.19
N SER A 151 -17.13 9.85 11.88
CA SER A 151 -16.80 9.76 13.30
C SER A 151 -15.35 10.09 13.61
N LEU A 152 -14.38 9.66 12.78
CA LEU A 152 -12.97 9.99 12.95
C LEU A 152 -12.71 11.47 12.64
N ARG A 153 -13.45 12.04 11.69
CA ARG A 153 -13.46 13.49 11.43
C ARG A 153 -13.89 14.25 12.68
N ALA A 154 -15.02 13.89 13.28
CA ALA A 154 -15.49 14.53 14.51
C ALA A 154 -14.45 14.44 15.64
N LEU A 155 -13.84 13.27 15.86
CA LEU A 155 -12.81 13.08 16.89
C LEU A 155 -11.59 14.00 16.75
N LEU A 156 -11.26 14.42 15.51
CA LEU A 156 -10.14 15.34 15.25
C LEU A 156 -10.52 16.81 15.42
N TRP A 157 -11.76 17.21 15.13
CA TRP A 157 -12.20 18.60 15.19
C TRP A 157 -12.76 19.02 16.55
N ILE A 158 -13.43 18.11 17.27
CA ILE A 158 -13.93 18.33 18.65
C ILE A 158 -12.88 18.96 19.59
N PRO A 159 -11.65 18.44 19.70
CA PRO A 159 -10.63 19.03 20.59
C PRO A 159 -10.23 20.45 20.18
N VAL A 160 -10.20 20.75 18.87
CA VAL A 160 -9.85 22.09 18.35
C VAL A 160 -10.93 23.10 18.73
N PHE A 161 -12.20 22.74 18.53
CA PHE A 161 -13.32 23.58 18.96
C PHE A 161 -13.40 23.67 20.49
N SER A 162 -13.06 22.61 21.22
CA SER A 162 -12.97 22.62 22.67
C SER A 162 -11.91 23.61 23.15
N PHE A 163 -10.69 23.58 22.58
CA PHE A 163 -9.62 24.52 22.93
C PHE A 163 -10.04 25.98 22.66
N LEU A 164 -10.70 26.22 21.53
CA LEU A 164 -11.14 27.56 21.13
C LEU A 164 -12.25 28.09 22.07
N LEU A 165 -13.16 27.23 22.51
CA LEU A 165 -14.17 27.59 23.51
C LEU A 165 -13.56 27.78 24.91
N LEU A 166 -12.58 26.95 25.28
CA LEU A 166 -11.92 26.99 26.58
C LEU A 166 -11.07 28.24 26.77
N THR A 167 -10.31 28.62 25.76
CA THR A 167 -9.58 29.90 25.74
C THR A 167 -10.54 31.07 25.92
N LEU A 168 -11.68 31.08 25.22
CA LEU A 168 -12.71 32.09 25.38
C LEU A 168 -13.29 32.14 26.81
N MET A 169 -13.59 30.99 27.41
CA MET A 169 -14.15 30.90 28.76
C MET A 169 -13.17 31.39 29.84
N VAL A 170 -11.87 31.09 29.71
CA VAL A 170 -10.85 31.61 30.62
C VAL A 170 -10.76 33.14 30.55
N PHE A 171 -10.95 33.74 29.37
CA PHE A 171 -11.01 35.21 29.23
C PHE A 171 -12.30 35.82 29.76
N LEU A 172 -13.42 35.10 29.70
CA LEU A 172 -14.72 35.55 30.24
C LEU A 172 -14.81 35.48 31.76
N LEU A 173 -14.03 34.60 32.41
CA LEU A 173 -14.08 34.43 33.85
C LEU A 173 -13.30 35.56 34.57
N PRO A 174 -13.92 36.24 35.56
CA PRO A 174 -13.30 37.34 36.28
C PRO A 174 -11.97 36.89 36.92
N PRO A 175 -10.95 37.77 36.92
CA PRO A 175 -9.59 37.43 37.34
C PRO A 175 -9.49 37.09 38.83
N ASP A 176 -10.48 37.48 39.63
CA ASP A 176 -10.50 37.28 41.08
C ASP A 176 -11.01 35.88 41.50
N ALA A 177 -11.50 35.07 40.55
CA ALA A 177 -11.99 33.73 40.81
C ALA A 177 -10.83 32.71 40.82
N GLU A 178 -10.59 32.07 41.97
CA GLU A 178 -9.59 31.00 42.12
C GLU A 178 -9.88 29.79 41.19
N GLU A 179 -11.13 29.60 40.81
CA GLU A 179 -11.59 28.56 39.87
C GLU A 179 -11.00 28.71 38.46
N LYS A 180 -10.53 29.90 38.10
CA LYS A 180 -9.92 30.17 36.79
C LYS A 180 -8.65 29.35 36.57
N VAL A 181 -7.84 29.22 37.62
CA VAL A 181 -6.54 28.53 37.55
C VAL A 181 -6.73 27.01 37.53
N THR A 182 -7.66 26.49 38.33
CA THR A 182 -7.95 25.05 38.38
C THR A 182 -8.59 24.58 37.07
N LEU A 183 -9.57 25.29 36.52
CA LEU A 183 -10.21 24.96 35.25
C LEU A 183 -9.19 24.95 34.09
N GLY A 184 -8.35 25.98 34.00
CA GLY A 184 -7.29 26.05 32.99
C GLY A 184 -6.29 24.89 33.10
N GLY A 185 -5.92 24.50 34.33
CA GLY A 185 -5.03 23.37 34.59
C GLY A 185 -5.61 22.03 34.14
N PHE A 186 -6.86 21.72 34.49
CA PHE A 186 -7.52 20.48 34.06
C PHE A 186 -7.64 20.39 32.52
N CYS A 187 -7.94 21.50 31.86
CA CYS A 187 -8.04 21.56 30.40
C CYS A 187 -6.70 21.27 29.71
N LEU A 188 -5.60 21.88 30.18
CA LEU A 188 -4.27 21.63 29.64
C LEU A 188 -3.85 20.16 29.77
N VAL A 189 -4.19 19.51 30.89
CA VAL A 189 -3.89 18.08 31.09
C VAL A 189 -4.69 17.21 30.11
N LEU A 190 -5.98 17.48 29.94
CA LEU A 190 -6.83 16.75 28.98
C LEU A 190 -6.33 16.91 27.53
N GLU A 191 -5.88 18.11 27.16
CA GLU A 191 -5.28 18.37 25.85
C GLU A 191 -3.95 17.65 25.66
N ALA A 192 -3.07 17.65 26.66
CA ALA A 192 -1.80 16.93 26.61
C ALA A 192 -2.01 15.42 26.44
N LEU A 193 -2.99 14.84 27.16
CA LEU A 193 -3.39 13.45 27.01
C LEU A 193 -3.96 13.16 25.62
N PHE A 194 -4.77 14.07 25.07
CA PHE A 194 -5.32 13.95 23.73
C PHE A 194 -4.23 14.01 22.64
N PHE A 195 -3.31 14.98 22.72
CA PHE A 195 -2.16 15.06 21.81
C PHE A 195 -1.28 13.81 21.89
N GLY A 196 -1.06 13.29 23.11
CA GLY A 196 -0.39 12.01 23.33
C GLY A 196 -1.09 10.85 22.61
N TYR A 197 -2.41 10.72 22.77
CA TYR A 197 -3.20 9.70 22.08
C TYR A 197 -3.11 9.81 20.55
N VAL A 198 -3.25 11.02 19.99
CA VAL A 198 -3.13 11.24 18.54
C VAL A 198 -1.73 10.92 18.04
N SER A 199 -0.68 11.27 18.79
CA SER A 199 0.71 10.94 18.44
C SER A 199 0.95 9.43 18.37
N TYR A 200 0.37 8.69 19.32
CA TYR A 200 0.41 7.23 19.35
C TYR A 200 -0.37 6.62 18.18
N ALA A 201 -1.60 7.09 17.93
CA ALA A 201 -2.46 6.57 16.88
C ALA A 201 -1.96 6.86 15.45
N SER A 202 -1.25 7.98 15.25
CA SER A 202 -0.70 8.37 13.96
C SER A 202 0.68 7.75 13.66
N GLY A 203 1.34 7.15 14.66
CA GLY A 203 2.60 6.43 14.47
C GLY A 203 3.71 7.29 13.87
N PHE A 204 3.82 8.56 14.28
CA PHE A 204 4.78 9.53 13.74
C PHE A 204 6.22 8.98 13.74
N SER A 205 6.72 8.57 12.57
CA SER A 205 8.14 8.35 12.35
C SER A 205 8.82 9.72 12.21
N HIS A 206 10.00 9.91 12.82
CA HIS A 206 10.79 11.16 12.77
C HIS A 206 10.98 11.76 11.35
N SER A 207 10.80 10.95 10.30
CA SER A 207 10.90 11.35 8.89
C SER A 207 9.62 11.94 8.26
N GLN A 208 8.52 12.01 9.01
CA GLN A 208 7.18 12.42 8.54
C GLN A 208 6.68 13.73 9.20
N ALA A 209 7.53 14.45 9.93
CA ALA A 209 7.18 15.77 10.45
C ALA A 209 6.67 16.67 9.31
N PRO A 210 5.53 17.38 9.50
CA PRO A 210 4.97 18.26 8.48
C PRO A 210 6.04 19.24 7.98
N ALA A 211 5.97 19.60 6.69
CA ALA A 211 7.03 20.31 5.94
C ALA A 211 7.61 21.57 6.62
N ILE A 212 6.90 22.15 7.59
CA ILE A 212 7.35 23.27 8.43
C ILE A 212 8.59 22.89 9.27
N ALA A 213 8.78 21.63 9.64
CA ALA A 213 9.94 21.17 10.41
C ALA A 213 11.16 20.77 9.54
N GLN A 214 10.96 20.46 8.25
CA GLN A 214 12.03 19.95 7.37
C GLN A 214 12.84 21.04 6.65
N THR A 215 12.35 22.28 6.62
CA THR A 215 13.08 23.42 6.02
C THR A 215 14.38 23.75 6.75
N LYS A 216 14.52 23.34 8.02
CA LYS A 216 15.76 23.51 8.79
C LYS A 216 16.84 22.46 8.49
N LEU A 217 16.50 21.26 8.02
CA LEU A 217 17.47 20.17 7.76
C LEU A 217 18.05 20.23 6.34
N ASN A 218 17.29 20.66 5.34
CA ASN A 218 17.76 20.78 3.95
C ASN A 218 18.80 21.91 3.71
N GLN A 219 19.01 22.80 4.69
CA GLN A 219 20.10 23.78 4.61
C GLN A 219 21.46 23.19 5.02
N GLN A 220 21.51 22.03 5.68
CA GLN A 220 22.76 21.48 6.22
C GLN A 220 23.45 20.47 5.29
N GLU A 221 22.74 19.87 4.33
CA GLU A 221 23.33 18.90 3.36
C GLU A 221 23.85 19.53 2.06
N ARG A 222 23.80 20.86 1.91
CA ARG A 222 24.23 21.54 0.66
C ARG A 222 25.73 21.90 0.63
N HIS A 223 26.60 20.93 0.92
CA HIS A 223 28.02 21.00 0.54
C HIS A 223 28.36 19.90 -0.48
N PRO A 224 28.92 20.24 -1.65
CA PRO A 224 29.09 19.30 -2.76
C PRO A 224 30.37 18.48 -2.60
N GLY A 225 30.23 17.19 -2.31
CA GLY A 225 31.31 16.21 -2.43
C GLY A 225 31.20 15.45 -3.74
N THR A 226 32.00 15.85 -4.73
CA THR A 226 32.31 15.11 -5.94
C THR A 226 32.99 13.79 -5.60
N PHE A 227 32.51 12.65 -6.14
CA PHE A 227 33.29 11.42 -6.15
C PHE A 227 33.22 10.72 -7.51
N SER A 228 34.37 10.77 -8.17
CA SER A 228 34.75 10.10 -9.40
C SER A 228 34.81 8.58 -9.21
N ARG A 229 34.41 7.82 -10.24
CA ARG A 229 34.62 6.37 -10.32
C ARG A 229 36.09 6.06 -10.61
N PRO A 230 36.68 4.99 -10.04
CA PRO A 230 37.75 4.25 -10.71
C PRO A 230 37.19 3.40 -11.87
#